data_AF-A0A0A9WC98-F1
#
_entry.id   AF-A0A0A9WC98-F1
#
_cell.length_a   1.000
_cell.length_b   1.000
_cell.length_c   1.000
_cell.angle_alpha   90.00
_cell.angle_beta   90.00
_cell.angle_gamma   90.00
#
_symmetry.space_group_name_H-M   'P 1'
#
loop_
_entity.id
_entity.type
_entity.pdbx_description
1 polymer ?
#
loop_
_entity_poly.entity_id
_entity_poly.type
_entity_poly.pdbx_seq_one_letter_code
_entity_poly.pdbx_strand_id
1 'polypeptide(L)'
;MIGIHLPKLDQSHSPSDRSAPITSQILPSRALNEIFLAERRPSQVTNVTIDVPGVPKTHVKCSGVCVSTGTGSTSWHMSMNRISLPKVHRLFKLAKVDFAPEKLVDITSEFNDSLQFPFDDSRMFYTLRDLIYSPITPDPKGLPAEAFTPSITIGSKCIAATIVIDGTRAWSFNDGTVAELITKPEIALRTIHLPNV
;
A
#
# COMPACT_ATOMS: atom_id res chain seq x y z
N MET A 1 -8.94 3.61 -9.59
CA MET A 1 -9.87 3.77 -8.45
C MET A 1 -10.02 2.43 -7.75
N ILE A 2 -9.86 2.38 -6.43
CA ILE A 2 -9.78 1.13 -5.67
C ILE A 2 -11.08 0.88 -4.90
N GLY A 3 -11.68 -0.30 -5.06
CA GLY A 3 -12.83 -0.76 -4.26
C GLY A 3 -12.38 -1.55 -3.03
N ILE A 4 -13.13 -1.47 -1.92
CA ILE A 4 -12.82 -2.17 -0.66
C ILE A 4 -13.98 -3.08 -0.24
N HIS A 5 -13.71 -4.37 -0.03
CA HIS A 5 -14.64 -5.29 0.62
C HIS A 5 -14.20 -5.59 2.06
N LEU A 6 -15.06 -5.36 3.06
CA LEU A 6 -14.80 -5.71 4.47
C LEU A 6 -15.81 -6.73 5.01
N PRO A 7 -15.41 -7.71 5.83
CA PRO A 7 -16.35 -8.49 6.63
C PRO A 7 -16.96 -7.62 7.75
N LYS A 8 -18.26 -7.77 7.99
CA LYS A 8 -19.03 -7.13 9.06
C LYS A 8 -18.85 -7.94 10.35
N LEU A 9 -18.55 -7.26 11.45
CA LEU A 9 -18.52 -7.87 12.79
C LEU A 9 -19.80 -7.45 13.55
N ASP A 10 -20.66 -8.41 13.88
CA ASP A 10 -21.73 -8.17 14.87
C ASP A 10 -21.13 -8.19 16.28
N GLN A 11 -21.32 -7.11 17.03
CA GLN A 11 -20.77 -6.96 18.39
C GLN A 11 -21.66 -7.53 19.50
N SER A 12 -22.35 -8.65 19.26
CA SER A 12 -23.28 -9.16 20.28
C SER A 12 -23.46 -10.68 20.30
N HIS A 13 -22.42 -11.51 20.50
CA HIS A 13 -22.66 -12.93 20.85
C HIS A 13 -21.63 -13.57 21.81
N SER A 14 -22.19 -14.43 22.68
CA SER A 14 -21.54 -15.31 23.64
C SER A 14 -20.69 -16.40 22.96
N PRO A 15 -19.70 -17.01 23.65
CA PRO A 15 -18.58 -17.72 23.02
C PRO A 15 -18.90 -19.14 22.49
N SER A 16 -20.14 -19.42 22.07
CA SER A 16 -20.58 -20.77 21.67
C SER A 16 -21.02 -20.94 20.20
N ASP A 17 -20.96 -19.92 19.34
CA ASP A 17 -21.37 -20.07 17.93
C ASP A 17 -20.18 -19.96 16.95
N ARG A 18 -19.81 -21.08 16.33
CA ARG A 18 -18.67 -21.20 15.39
C ARG A 18 -19.07 -21.05 13.91
N SER A 19 -20.13 -20.31 13.60
CA SER A 19 -20.46 -19.98 12.20
C SER A 19 -21.31 -18.72 12.08
N ALA A 20 -20.83 -17.59 12.62
CA ALA A 20 -21.38 -16.30 12.21
C ALA A 20 -21.15 -16.10 10.70
N PRO A 21 -22.15 -15.68 9.91
CA PRO A 21 -21.99 -15.47 8.48
C PRO A 21 -20.97 -14.36 8.23
N ILE A 22 -19.88 -14.69 7.50
CA ILE A 22 -18.92 -13.71 7.00
C ILE A 22 -19.68 -12.77 6.07
N THR A 23 -20.04 -11.60 6.58
CA THR A 23 -20.87 -10.65 5.83
C THR A 23 -19.94 -9.66 5.14
N SER A 24 -19.69 -9.80 3.83
CA SER A 24 -18.90 -8.80 3.09
C SER A 24 -19.73 -7.55 2.79
N GLN A 25 -19.14 -6.36 2.94
CA GLN A 25 -19.71 -5.10 2.48
C GLN A 25 -18.72 -4.33 1.62
N ILE A 26 -19.22 -3.70 0.55
CA ILE A 26 -18.47 -2.69 -0.20
C ILE A 26 -18.54 -1.38 0.57
N LEU A 27 -17.40 -0.76 0.87
CA LEU A 27 -17.42 0.56 1.48
C LEU A 27 -18.05 1.59 0.52
N PRO A 28 -18.82 2.57 1.04
CA PRO A 28 -19.48 3.59 0.22
C PRO A 28 -18.51 4.63 -0.36
N SER A 29 -17.21 4.39 -0.25
CA SER A 29 -16.15 5.28 -0.70
C SER A 29 -15.11 4.50 -1.47
N ARG A 30 -14.54 5.16 -2.47
CA ARG A 30 -13.50 4.63 -3.35
C ARG A 30 -12.31 5.58 -3.30
N ALA A 31 -11.11 5.05 -3.48
CA ALA A 31 -9.90 5.86 -3.47
C ALA A 31 -9.60 6.47 -4.83
N LEU A 32 -9.45 7.79 -4.87
CA LEU A 32 -8.87 8.52 -5.99
C LEU A 32 -7.34 8.40 -5.98
N ASN A 33 -6.70 8.61 -4.82
CA ASN A 33 -5.25 8.68 -4.66
C ASN A 33 -4.70 7.44 -3.97
N GLU A 34 -5.05 7.21 -2.70
CA GLU A 34 -4.53 6.07 -1.95
C GLU A 34 -5.43 5.59 -0.83
N ILE A 35 -5.20 4.34 -0.45
CA ILE A 35 -5.74 3.72 0.76
C ILE A 35 -4.57 3.44 1.69
N PHE A 36 -4.71 3.82 2.96
CA PHE A 36 -3.72 3.53 3.99
C PHE A 36 -4.31 2.70 5.11
N LEU A 37 -3.64 1.59 5.43
CA LEU A 37 -4.05 0.65 6.46
C LEU A 37 -2.97 0.59 7.53
N ALA A 38 -3.31 0.94 8.76
CA ALA A 38 -2.37 0.87 9.87
C ALA A 38 -3.06 0.76 11.22
N GLU A 39 -2.32 0.31 12.23
CA GLU A 39 -2.66 0.59 13.63
C GLU A 39 -2.84 2.09 13.84
N ARG A 40 -3.87 2.47 14.59
CA ARG A 40 -4.21 3.89 14.79
C ARG A 40 -3.14 4.66 15.57
N ARG A 41 -2.40 3.97 16.47
CA ARG A 41 -1.31 4.58 17.23
C ARG A 41 0.00 4.38 16.48
N PRO A 42 0.78 5.44 16.21
CA PRO A 42 2.01 5.34 15.43
C PRO A 42 3.13 4.55 16.13
N SER A 43 3.02 4.32 17.44
CA SER A 43 3.93 3.45 18.20
C SER A 43 3.56 1.97 18.16
N GLN A 44 2.43 1.61 17.53
CA GLN A 44 2.02 0.22 17.36
C GLN A 44 2.41 -0.29 15.98
N VAL A 45 2.73 -1.58 15.95
CA VAL A 45 3.10 -2.29 14.74
C VAL A 45 1.84 -2.75 14.03
N THR A 46 1.70 -2.37 12.76
CA THR A 46 0.67 -2.92 11.87
C THR A 46 1.04 -4.35 11.53
N ASN A 47 0.21 -5.30 11.97
CA ASN A 47 0.40 -6.72 11.79
C ASN A 47 -0.66 -7.27 10.83
N VAL A 48 -0.26 -7.72 9.64
CA VAL A 48 -1.20 -8.09 8.57
C VAL A 48 -0.74 -9.29 7.77
N THR A 49 -1.68 -9.95 7.09
CA THR A 49 -1.36 -10.87 5.99
C THR A 49 -1.58 -10.17 4.66
N ILE A 50 -0.61 -10.24 3.76
CA ILE A 50 -0.67 -9.73 2.40
C ILE A 50 -0.83 -10.90 1.44
N ASP A 51 -1.78 -10.77 0.53
CA ASP A 51 -2.05 -11.74 -0.53
C ASP A 51 -2.20 -10.97 -1.85
N VAL A 52 -1.24 -11.20 -2.75
CA VAL A 52 -1.19 -10.61 -4.09
C VAL A 52 -0.99 -11.72 -5.13
N PRO A 53 -1.54 -11.59 -6.34
CA PRO A 53 -1.43 -12.63 -7.36
C PRO A 53 0.02 -13.03 -7.65
N GLY A 54 0.26 -14.34 -7.69
CA GLY A 54 1.58 -14.91 -8.01
C GLY A 54 2.59 -14.91 -6.86
N VAL A 55 2.24 -14.39 -5.68
CA VAL A 55 3.11 -14.39 -4.50
C VAL A 55 2.45 -15.21 -3.38
N PRO A 56 3.20 -16.04 -2.63
CA PRO A 56 2.65 -16.72 -1.47
C PRO A 56 2.09 -15.72 -0.44
N LYS A 57 0.88 -16.00 0.06
CA LYS A 57 0.29 -15.21 1.14
C LYS A 57 1.27 -15.12 2.32
N THR A 58 1.65 -13.90 2.67
CA THR A 58 2.73 -13.67 3.62
C THR A 58 2.29 -12.77 4.77
N HIS A 59 2.72 -13.15 5.97
CA HIS A 59 2.51 -12.36 7.17
C HIS A 59 3.62 -11.33 7.34
N VAL A 60 3.26 -10.07 7.53
CA VAL A 60 4.21 -8.96 7.63
C VAL A 60 3.87 -8.07 8.82
N LYS A 61 4.92 -7.44 9.35
CA LYS A 61 4.86 -6.40 10.37
C LYS A 61 5.47 -5.14 9.79
N CYS A 62 4.79 -4.02 9.87
CA CYS A 62 5.22 -2.76 9.27
C CYS A 62 4.60 -1.57 10.02
N SER A 63 4.95 -0.34 9.65
CA SER A 63 4.26 0.86 10.11
C SER A 63 2.90 1.04 9.45
N GLY A 64 2.66 0.41 8.29
CA GLY A 64 1.37 0.45 7.59
C GLY A 64 1.49 0.01 6.13
N VAL A 65 0.35 -0.21 5.50
CA VAL A 65 0.25 -0.57 4.08
C VAL A 65 -0.39 0.59 3.33
N CYS A 66 0.34 1.16 2.38
CA CYS A 66 -0.17 2.17 1.45
C CYS A 66 -0.47 1.51 0.11
N VAL A 67 -1.61 1.80 -0.49
CA VAL A 67 -2.00 1.30 -1.81
C VAL A 67 -2.45 2.48 -2.66
N SER A 68 -1.65 2.82 -3.66
CA SER A 68 -1.80 4.03 -4.46
C SER A 68 -2.29 3.74 -5.88
N THR A 69 -3.09 4.66 -6.43
CA THR A 69 -3.48 4.71 -7.84
C THR A 69 -2.48 5.55 -8.64
N GLY A 70 -2.62 5.59 -9.97
CA GLY A 70 -1.81 6.47 -10.80
C GLY A 70 -1.98 7.95 -10.50
N THR A 71 -3.20 8.40 -10.15
CA THR A 71 -3.42 9.78 -9.67
C THR A 71 -2.70 10.03 -8.33
N GLY A 72 -2.71 9.04 -7.43
CA GLY A 72 -2.00 9.10 -6.15
C GLY A 72 -0.48 9.09 -6.26
N SER A 73 0.07 8.65 -7.41
CA SER A 73 1.51 8.54 -7.64
C SER A 73 2.25 9.88 -7.48
N THR A 74 1.58 11.01 -7.73
CA THR A 74 2.13 12.37 -7.56
C THR A 74 1.89 12.96 -6.17
N SER A 75 1.26 12.22 -5.25
CA SER A 75 0.85 12.68 -3.92
C SER A 75 1.71 12.03 -2.83
N TRP A 76 1.09 11.33 -1.87
CA TRP A 76 1.82 10.75 -0.75
C TRP A 76 2.79 9.65 -1.20
N HIS A 77 2.42 8.87 -2.23
CA HIS A 77 3.29 7.86 -2.87
C HIS A 77 4.67 8.43 -3.23
N MET A 78 4.73 9.54 -3.97
CA MET A 78 5.98 10.22 -4.32
C MET A 78 6.78 10.59 -3.07
N SER A 79 6.11 11.16 -2.07
CA SER A 79 6.75 11.67 -0.86
C SER A 79 7.37 10.55 -0.01
N MET A 80 6.75 9.36 0.04
CA MET A 80 7.23 8.24 0.84
C MET A 80 8.28 7.37 0.13
N ASN A 81 8.22 7.27 -1.20
CA ASN A 81 9.07 6.36 -1.98
C ASN A 81 10.30 7.05 -2.59
N ARG A 82 10.36 8.40 -2.60
CA ARG A 82 11.51 9.13 -3.14
C ARG A 82 12.83 8.79 -2.44
N ILE A 83 13.90 8.77 -3.24
CA ILE A 83 15.27 8.67 -2.75
C ILE A 83 15.93 10.05 -2.69
N SER A 84 16.78 10.25 -1.69
CA SER A 84 17.57 11.48 -1.55
C SER A 84 18.95 11.29 -2.17
N LEU A 85 19.49 12.37 -2.74
CA LEU A 85 20.84 12.38 -3.31
C LEU A 85 21.90 11.83 -2.32
N PRO A 86 21.90 12.19 -1.02
CA PRO A 86 22.84 11.59 -0.06
C PRO A 86 22.72 10.07 0.09
N LYS A 87 21.51 9.48 -0.03
CA LYS A 87 21.32 8.02 -0.02
C LYS A 87 21.95 7.40 -1.27
N VAL A 88 21.74 7.99 -2.44
CA VAL A 88 22.34 7.54 -3.71
C VAL A 88 23.87 7.60 -3.61
N HIS A 89 24.44 8.71 -3.16
CA HIS A 89 25.90 8.82 -2.92
C HIS A 89 26.42 7.72 -2.01
N ARG A 90 25.71 7.43 -0.91
CA ARG A 90 26.11 6.39 0.03
C ARG A 90 26.10 5.00 -0.63
N LEU A 91 25.09 4.68 -1.42
CA LEU A 91 24.99 3.39 -2.12
C LEU A 91 26.16 3.21 -3.10
N PHE A 92 26.45 4.22 -3.92
CA PHE A 92 27.55 4.15 -4.88
C PHE A 92 28.92 4.05 -4.20
N LYS A 93 29.12 4.80 -3.10
CA LYS A 93 30.33 4.70 -2.29
C LYS A 93 30.52 3.29 -1.72
N LEU A 94 29.46 2.64 -1.26
CA LEU A 94 29.51 1.25 -0.76
C LEU A 94 29.77 0.25 -1.88
N ALA A 95 29.24 0.50 -3.07
CA ALA A 95 29.47 -0.32 -4.25
C ALA A 95 30.88 -0.18 -4.85
N LYS A 96 31.68 0.80 -4.38
CA LYS A 96 33.02 1.13 -4.90
C LYS A 96 33.03 1.40 -6.41
N VAL A 97 31.97 2.05 -6.89
CA VAL A 97 31.86 2.49 -8.28
C VAL A 97 32.32 3.94 -8.35
N ASP A 98 33.20 4.26 -9.30
CA ASP A 98 33.57 5.66 -9.58
C ASP A 98 32.42 6.38 -10.30
N PHE A 99 32.12 7.61 -9.90
CA PHE A 99 31.04 8.40 -10.47
C PHE A 99 31.41 9.88 -10.53
N ALA A 100 30.89 10.56 -11.55
CA ALA A 100 30.86 12.01 -11.59
C ALA A 100 29.67 12.51 -10.73
N PRO A 101 29.83 13.60 -9.94
CA PRO A 101 28.74 14.12 -9.11
C PRO A 101 27.43 14.39 -9.86
N GLU A 102 27.52 14.87 -11.10
CA GLU A 102 26.38 15.19 -11.96
C GLU A 102 25.53 13.94 -12.25
N LYS A 103 26.19 12.79 -12.52
CA LYS A 103 25.50 11.53 -12.78
C LYS A 103 24.65 11.07 -11.59
N LEU A 104 25.04 11.37 -10.35
CA LEU A 104 24.26 10.98 -9.18
C LEU A 104 23.03 11.87 -9.00
N VAL A 105 23.11 13.13 -9.41
CA VAL A 105 21.95 14.03 -9.47
C VAL A 105 20.95 13.48 -10.49
N ASP A 106 21.42 13.13 -11.69
CA ASP A 106 20.59 12.59 -12.76
C ASP A 106 19.89 11.29 -12.33
N ILE A 107 20.64 10.34 -11.77
CA ILE A 107 20.08 9.06 -11.25
C ILE A 107 19.04 9.32 -10.15
N THR A 108 19.29 10.29 -9.27
CA THR A 108 18.34 10.64 -8.22
C THR A 108 17.05 11.22 -8.81
N SER A 109 17.16 12.08 -9.83
CA SER A 109 15.99 12.63 -10.52
C SER A 109 15.25 11.52 -11.25
N GLU A 110 15.93 10.75 -12.09
CA GLU A 110 15.36 9.67 -12.89
C GLU A 110 14.63 8.64 -12.04
N PHE A 111 15.22 8.23 -10.90
CA PHE A 111 14.54 7.36 -9.95
C PHE A 111 13.25 7.99 -9.41
N ASN A 112 13.30 9.24 -8.96
CA ASN A 112 12.13 9.90 -8.39
C ASN A 112 11.04 10.15 -9.44
N ASP A 113 11.43 10.52 -10.66
CA ASP A 113 10.52 10.71 -11.80
C ASP A 113 9.83 9.39 -12.19
N SER A 114 10.54 8.26 -12.04
CA SER A 114 9.98 6.92 -12.30
C SER A 114 8.89 6.46 -11.32
N LEU A 115 8.77 7.13 -10.17
CA LEU A 115 7.71 6.81 -9.19
C LEU A 115 6.33 7.26 -9.67
N GLN A 116 6.27 8.25 -10.54
CA GLN A 116 5.01 8.67 -11.16
C GLN A 116 4.60 7.65 -12.22
N PHE A 117 3.36 7.17 -12.15
CA PHE A 117 2.80 6.25 -13.14
C PHE A 117 1.44 6.74 -13.66
N PRO A 118 1.02 6.28 -14.86
CA PRO A 118 -0.17 6.82 -15.53
C PRO A 118 -1.43 6.75 -14.68
N PHE A 119 -2.24 7.81 -14.69
CA PHE A 119 -3.48 7.89 -13.91
C PHE A 119 -4.51 6.82 -14.28
N ASP A 120 -4.40 6.27 -15.49
CA ASP A 120 -5.24 5.23 -16.07
C ASP A 120 -4.61 3.83 -16.02
N ASP A 121 -3.48 3.65 -15.31
CA ASP A 121 -2.92 2.31 -15.10
C ASP A 121 -3.96 1.42 -14.39
N SER A 122 -4.19 0.24 -14.97
CA SER A 122 -5.10 -0.77 -14.44
C SER A 122 -4.61 -1.40 -13.12
N ARG A 123 -3.34 -1.22 -12.80
CA ARG A 123 -2.69 -1.73 -11.59
C ARG A 123 -2.64 -0.63 -10.52
N MET A 124 -2.47 -1.07 -9.28
CA MET A 124 -2.15 -0.22 -8.13
C MET A 124 -0.72 -0.50 -7.70
N PHE A 125 -0.11 0.45 -6.97
CA PHE A 125 1.20 0.26 -6.36
C PHE A 125 1.03 0.16 -4.85
N TYR A 126 1.42 -0.97 -4.26
CA TYR A 126 1.43 -1.10 -2.81
C TYR A 126 2.84 -0.83 -2.26
N THR A 127 2.90 -0.26 -1.05
CA THR A 127 4.13 -0.13 -0.26
C THR A 127 3.86 -0.54 1.18
N LEU A 128 4.70 -1.44 1.70
CA LEU A 128 4.79 -1.81 3.11
C LEU A 128 5.73 -0.82 3.81
N ARG A 129 5.16 0.22 4.43
CA ARG A 129 5.91 1.33 5.03
C ARG A 129 6.70 0.86 6.25
N ASP A 130 8.00 1.12 6.28
CA ASP A 130 8.93 0.69 7.34
C ASP A 130 8.75 -0.81 7.68
N LEU A 131 8.85 -1.67 6.66
CA LEU A 131 8.77 -3.12 6.83
C LEU A 131 9.75 -3.60 7.93
N ILE A 132 9.22 -4.32 8.91
CA ILE A 132 9.99 -4.81 10.06
C ILE A 132 10.60 -6.15 9.67
N TYR A 133 11.90 -6.13 9.41
CA TYR A 133 12.69 -7.31 9.10
C TYR A 133 13.05 -8.09 10.36
N SER A 134 12.86 -9.41 10.31
CA SER A 134 13.40 -10.30 11.33
C SER A 134 14.82 -10.71 10.94
N PRO A 135 15.78 -10.78 11.88
CA PRO A 135 17.14 -11.26 11.59
C PRO A 135 17.21 -12.65 10.95
N ILE A 136 16.15 -13.46 11.08
CA ILE A 136 16.07 -14.84 10.59
C ILE A 136 15.50 -14.89 9.15
N THR A 137 14.74 -13.86 8.74
CA THR A 137 14.16 -13.73 7.39
C THR A 137 14.14 -12.25 7.02
N PRO A 138 15.23 -11.74 6.40
CA PRO A 138 15.40 -10.33 6.10
C PRO A 138 14.47 -9.84 4.99
N ASP A 139 13.76 -10.71 4.29
CA ASP A 139 12.62 -10.35 3.45
C ASP A 139 11.51 -11.40 3.67
N PRO A 140 10.23 -11.00 3.70
CA PRO A 140 9.14 -11.95 3.57
C PRO A 140 9.33 -12.72 2.25
N LYS A 141 9.51 -14.05 2.32
CA LYS A 141 9.91 -14.87 1.17
C LYS A 141 9.02 -14.60 -0.05
N GLY A 142 9.58 -13.94 -1.06
CA GLY A 142 8.94 -13.68 -2.34
C GLY A 142 7.94 -12.53 -2.37
N LEU A 143 7.72 -11.79 -1.27
CA LEU A 143 6.88 -10.59 -1.24
C LEU A 143 7.77 -9.34 -1.22
N PRO A 144 7.87 -8.58 -2.33
CA PRO A 144 8.52 -7.29 -2.33
C PRO A 144 7.87 -6.35 -1.29
N ALA A 145 8.68 -5.50 -0.64
CA ALA A 145 8.17 -4.45 0.24
C ALA A 145 7.28 -3.47 -0.53
N GLU A 146 7.46 -3.36 -1.84
CA GLU A 146 6.65 -2.54 -2.72
C GLU A 146 6.63 -3.11 -4.13
N ALA A 147 5.47 -3.04 -4.80
CA ALA A 147 5.31 -3.48 -6.18
C ALA A 147 3.98 -3.04 -6.78
N PHE A 148 3.92 -3.08 -8.11
CA PHE A 148 2.67 -3.04 -8.85
C PHE A 148 1.89 -4.35 -8.70
N THR A 149 0.58 -4.25 -8.55
CA THR A 149 -0.34 -5.39 -8.54
C THR A 149 -1.71 -5.00 -9.08
N PRO A 150 -2.46 -5.88 -9.78
CA PRO A 150 -3.84 -5.59 -10.16
C PRO A 150 -4.82 -5.65 -8.96
N SER A 151 -4.45 -6.37 -7.89
CA SER A 151 -5.27 -6.56 -6.70
C SER A 151 -4.42 -6.90 -5.48
N ILE A 152 -4.89 -6.56 -4.29
CA ILE A 152 -4.27 -6.93 -3.03
C ILE A 152 -5.33 -7.22 -1.98
N THR A 153 -5.20 -8.36 -1.30
CA THR A 153 -6.01 -8.70 -0.13
C THR A 153 -5.18 -8.58 1.13
N ILE A 154 -5.69 -7.82 2.09
CA ILE A 154 -5.01 -7.51 3.36
C ILE A 154 -5.86 -8.05 4.48
N GLY A 155 -5.32 -8.96 5.30
CA GLY A 155 -5.97 -9.46 6.51
C GLY A 155 -5.37 -8.81 7.75
N SER A 156 -6.20 -8.23 8.61
CA SER A 156 -5.76 -7.57 9.84
C SER A 156 -5.52 -8.56 10.97
N LYS A 157 -4.42 -8.36 11.71
CA LYS A 157 -4.16 -8.90 13.04
C LYS A 157 -3.92 -7.79 14.08
N CYS A 158 -4.46 -6.62 13.80
CA CYS A 158 -4.26 -5.41 14.57
C CYS A 158 -5.38 -5.23 15.60
N ILE A 159 -5.09 -4.60 16.73
CA ILE A 159 -6.10 -4.41 17.79
C ILE A 159 -7.02 -3.23 17.46
N ALA A 160 -6.45 -2.12 17.01
CA ALA A 160 -7.16 -0.85 16.80
C ALA A 160 -6.72 -0.20 15.48
N ALA A 161 -6.72 -0.97 14.39
CA ALA A 161 -6.32 -0.47 13.09
C ALA A 161 -7.47 0.20 12.33
N THR A 162 -7.07 1.02 11.38
CA THR A 162 -7.98 1.77 10.50
C THR A 162 -7.56 1.64 9.06
N ILE A 163 -8.56 1.59 8.18
CA ILE A 163 -8.41 1.90 6.75
C ILE A 163 -8.77 3.37 6.56
N VAL A 164 -7.88 4.14 5.95
CA VAL A 164 -8.09 5.54 5.58
C VAL A 164 -8.10 5.65 4.06
N ILE A 165 -9.11 6.32 3.50
CA ILE A 165 -9.24 6.55 2.05
C ILE A 165 -8.98 8.03 1.76
N ASP A 166 -8.05 8.30 0.84
CA ASP A 166 -7.68 9.63 0.35
C ASP A 166 -7.38 10.64 1.47
N GLY A 167 -6.90 10.17 2.61
CA GLY A 167 -6.61 10.99 3.80
C GLY A 167 -7.84 11.61 4.48
N THR A 168 -9.07 11.22 4.12
CA THR A 168 -10.29 11.89 4.60
C THR A 168 -11.13 11.04 5.54
N ARG A 169 -11.57 9.86 5.08
CA ARG A 169 -12.50 9.00 5.82
C ARG A 169 -11.79 7.76 6.33
N ALA A 170 -12.13 7.36 7.55
CA ALA A 170 -11.54 6.19 8.21
C ALA A 170 -12.60 5.17 8.62
N TRP A 171 -12.28 3.90 8.49
CA TRP A 171 -13.08 2.75 8.95
C TRP A 171 -12.24 1.84 9.83
N SER A 172 -12.89 1.13 10.76
CA SER A 172 -12.19 0.13 11.57
C SER A 172 -11.70 -1.03 10.70
N PHE A 173 -10.49 -1.50 11.01
CA PHE A 173 -9.82 -2.62 10.36
C PHE A 173 -9.12 -3.48 11.41
N ASN A 174 -9.84 -3.85 12.47
CA ASN A 174 -9.29 -4.62 13.58
C ASN A 174 -9.11 -6.10 13.22
N ASP A 175 -8.54 -6.87 14.14
CA ASP A 175 -8.23 -8.29 14.01
C ASP A 175 -9.40 -9.08 13.41
N GLY A 176 -9.07 -9.95 12.45
CA GLY A 176 -10.04 -10.73 11.69
C GLY A 176 -10.69 -9.98 10.51
N THR A 177 -10.51 -8.66 10.39
CA THR A 177 -11.02 -7.92 9.22
C THR A 177 -10.15 -8.22 7.99
N VAL A 178 -10.77 -8.40 6.83
CA VAL A 178 -10.09 -8.56 5.54
C VAL A 178 -10.51 -7.44 4.60
N ALA A 179 -9.56 -6.79 3.96
CA ALA A 179 -9.77 -5.77 2.94
C ALA A 179 -9.30 -6.30 1.59
N GLU A 180 -10.23 -6.49 0.67
CA GLU A 180 -9.91 -6.78 -0.73
C GLU A 180 -9.89 -5.46 -1.51
N LEU A 181 -8.74 -5.15 -2.11
CA LEU A 181 -8.49 -3.94 -2.88
C LEU A 181 -8.27 -4.30 -4.34
N ILE A 182 -9.12 -3.77 -5.20
CA ILE A 182 -9.12 -4.05 -6.65
C ILE A 182 -9.32 -2.77 -7.46
N THR A 183 -8.66 -2.69 -8.61
CA THR A 183 -8.97 -1.71 -9.65
C THR A 183 -9.91 -2.34 -10.66
N LYS A 184 -10.95 -1.60 -11.08
CA LYS A 184 -11.94 -2.07 -12.05
C LYS A 184 -12.23 -0.96 -13.07
N PRO A 185 -12.30 -1.24 -14.38
CA PRO A 185 -12.62 -0.23 -15.39
C PRO A 185 -13.97 0.45 -15.14
N GLU A 186 -14.95 -0.30 -14.63
CA GLU A 186 -16.32 0.19 -14.38
C GLU A 186 -16.37 1.26 -13.27
N ILE A 187 -15.33 1.32 -12.44
CA ILE A 187 -15.21 2.28 -11.34
C ILE A 187 -14.11 3.30 -11.61
N ALA A 188 -13.47 3.30 -12.78
CA ALA A 188 -12.44 4.27 -13.10
C ALA A 188 -12.99 5.70 -13.19
N LEU A 189 -12.19 6.68 -12.79
CA LEU A 189 -12.55 8.08 -12.95
C LEU A 189 -12.53 8.41 -14.46
N ARG A 190 -13.51 9.20 -14.92
CA ARG A 190 -13.51 9.69 -16.30
C ARG A 190 -12.73 11.00 -16.35
N THR A 191 -11.57 10.98 -17.00
CA THR A 191 -10.71 12.15 -17.18
C THR A 191 -10.94 12.74 -18.58
N ILE A 192 -11.05 14.07 -18.67
CA ILE A 192 -11.09 14.79 -19.95
C ILE A 192 -9.71 15.42 -20.16
N HIS A 193 -9.06 15.11 -21.27
CA HIS A 193 -7.83 15.77 -21.69
C HIS A 193 -8.17 17.00 -22.51
N LEU A 194 -7.76 18.17 -22.01
CA LEU A 194 -7.80 19.41 -22.78
C LEU A 194 -6.48 19.52 -23.55
N PRO A 195 -6.51 19.83 -24.86
CA PRO A 195 -5.29 20.12 -25.59
C PRO A 195 -4.62 21.37 -25.03
N ASN A 196 -3.29 21.41 -25.03
CA ASN A 196 -2.55 22.62 -24.67
C ASN A 196 -2.87 23.71 -25.72
N VAL A 197 -3.41 24.84 -25.26
CA VAL A 197 -3.65 26.04 -26.08
C VAL A 197 -2.36 26.83 -26.20
#